data_AF-A0A259NFL4-F1
#
_entry.id   AF-A0A259NFL4-F1
#
_cell.length_a   1.000
_cell.length_b   1.000
_cell.length_c   1.000
_cell.angle_alpha   90.00
_cell.angle_beta   90.00
_cell.angle_gamma   90.00
#
_symmetry.space_group_name_H-M   'P 1'
#
loop_
_entity.id
_entity.type
_entity.pdbx_description
1 polymer ?
#
loop_
_entity_poly.entity_id
_entity_poly.type
_entity_poly.pdbx_seq_one_letter_code
_entity_poly.pdbx_strand_id
1 'polypeptide(L)' 'MFEDHGLKLVVDGKSLVYIDGTQLDFVKEGLNEGFKFNNPNVNGECGCGESFTV' A
#
# COMPACT_ATOMS: atom_id res chain seq x y z
N MET A 1 4.57 -5.09 -13.04
CA MET A 1 4.50 -6.33 -12.23
C MET A 1 5.75 -6.36 -11.38
N PHE A 2 5.61 -6.61 -10.10
CA PHE A 2 6.70 -6.66 -9.12
C PHE A 2 6.69 -8.01 -8.43
N GLU A 3 7.86 -8.48 -8.00
CA GLU A 3 8.01 -9.74 -7.30
C GLU A 3 8.80 -9.51 -6.02
N ASP A 4 8.26 -9.95 -4.89
CA ASP A 4 8.89 -9.82 -3.58
C ASP A 4 8.42 -10.93 -2.65
N HIS A 5 9.32 -11.47 -1.82
CA HIS A 5 9.04 -12.63 -0.95
C HIS A 5 8.37 -13.83 -1.65
N GLY A 6 8.58 -14.01 -2.96
CA GLY A 6 7.92 -15.05 -3.76
C GLY A 6 6.45 -14.77 -4.11
N LEU A 7 5.96 -13.57 -3.79
CA LEU A 7 4.65 -13.05 -4.14
C LEU A 7 4.74 -12.20 -5.41
N LYS A 8 3.65 -12.19 -6.17
CA LYS A 8 3.51 -11.39 -7.39
C LYS A 8 2.55 -10.23 -7.14
N LEU A 9 3.05 -9.01 -7.29
CA LEU A 9 2.25 -7.79 -7.24
C LEU A 9 1.95 -7.30 -8.66
N VAL A 10 0.67 -7.10 -8.94
CA VAL A 10 0.18 -6.60 -10.21
C VAL A 10 -0.47 -5.24 -9.98
N VAL A 11 -0.02 -4.27 -10.77
CA VAL A 11 -0.51 -2.88 -10.75
C VAL A 11 -0.85 -2.53 -12.19
N ASP A 12 -2.04 -1.96 -12.42
CA ASP A 12 -2.37 -1.43 -13.74
C ASP A 12 -1.56 -0.16 -14.01
N GLY A 13 -1.21 0.08 -15.27
CA GLY A 13 -0.32 1.19 -15.62
C GLY A 13 -0.88 2.58 -15.30
N LYS A 14 -2.20 2.75 -15.23
CA LYS A 14 -2.81 4.05 -14.88
C LYS A 14 -2.71 4.31 -13.39
N SER A 15 -2.81 3.28 -12.56
CA SER A 15 -2.67 3.40 -11.11
C SER A 15 -1.23 3.67 -10.67
N LEU A 16 -0.25 3.23 -11.45
CA LEU A 16 1.18 3.35 -11.08
C LEU A 16 1.59 4.79 -10.76
N VAL A 17 1.05 5.80 -11.45
CA VAL A 17 1.39 7.22 -11.21
C VAL A 17 1.00 7.70 -9.80
N TYR A 18 0.05 7.03 -9.15
CA TYR A 18 -0.44 7.40 -7.81
C TYR A 18 0.26 6.63 -6.69
N ILE A 19 0.80 5.45 -6.99
CA ILE A 19 1.36 4.53 -6.00
C ILE A 19 2.82 4.18 -6.24
N ASP A 20 3.49 4.85 -7.19
CA ASP A 20 4.92 4.67 -7.41
C ASP A 20 5.71 4.99 -6.12
N GLY A 21 6.60 4.08 -5.75
CA GLY A 21 7.34 4.14 -4.48
C GLY A 21 6.54 3.75 -3.23
N THR A 22 5.29 3.31 -3.35
CA THR A 22 4.51 2.79 -2.19
C THR A 22 5.09 1.48 -1.68
N GLN A 23 5.31 1.39 -0.37
CA GLN A 23 5.62 0.14 0.31
C GLN A 23 4.35 -0.50 0.88
N LEU A 24 4.21 -1.81 0.68
CA LEU A 24 3.10 -2.61 1.18
C LEU A 24 3.62 -3.59 2.23
N ASP A 25 3.15 -3.46 3.47
CA ASP A 25 3.52 -4.34 4.57
C ASP A 25 2.30 -5.08 5.10
N PHE A 26 2.43 -6.37 5.39
CA PHE A 26 1.41 -7.11 6.12
C PHE A 26 1.72 -7.04 7.62
N VAL A 27 0.86 -6.36 8.38
CA VAL A 27 1.06 -6.13 9.82
C VAL A 27 0.03 -6.89 10.63
N LYS A 28 0.46 -7.35 11.81
CA LYS A 28 -0.40 -7.99 12.81
C LYS A 28 -0.24 -7.25 14.14
N GLU A 29 -1.25 -6.46 14.48
CA GLU A 29 -1.27 -5.60 15.67
C GLU A 29 -2.44 -6.01 16.58
N GLY A 30 -2.13 -6.84 17.57
CA GLY A 30 -3.11 -7.37 18.52
C GLY A 30 -4.13 -8.28 17.84
N LEU A 31 -5.40 -7.83 17.81
CA LEU A 31 -6.51 -8.53 17.14
C LEU A 31 -6.68 -8.13 15.67
N ASN A 32 -5.96 -7.10 15.20
CA ASN A 32 -6.07 -6.62 13.83
C ASN A 32 -4.92 -7.19 13.00
N GLU A 33 -5.26 -7.65 11.79
CA GLU A 33 -4.30 -8.08 10.78
C GLU A 33 -4.71 -7.51 9.43
N GLY A 34 -3.74 -7.00 8.67
CA GLY A 34 -4.05 -6.33 7.42
C GLY A 34 -2.84 -5.77 6.70
N PHE A 35 -3.09 -5.23 5.51
CA PHE A 35 -2.09 -4.54 4.72
C PHE A 35 -2.00 -3.08 5.13
N LYS A 36 -0.78 -2.60 5.33
CA LYS A 36 -0.45 -1.20 5.54
C LYS A 36 0.23 -0.66 4.29
N PHE A 37 -0.31 0.45 3.79
CA PHE A 37 0.21 1.15 2.62
C PHE A 37 1.01 2.38 3.08
N ASN A 38 2.30 2.39 2.80
CA ASN A 38 3.17 3.53 3.08
C ASN A 38 3.54 4.19 1.75
N ASN A 39 2.77 5.18 1.32
CA ASN A 39 2.96 5.88 0.05
C ASN A 39 3.60 7.27 0.29
N PRO A 40 4.79 7.56 -0.28
CA PRO A 40 5.48 8.84 -0.06
C PRO A 40 4.73 10.05 -0.64
N ASN A 41 3.75 9.83 -1.53
CA ASN A 41 2.97 10.88 -2.17
C ASN A 41 1.67 11.23 -1.43
N VAL A 42 1.42 10.64 -0.25
CA VAL A 42 0.16 10.84 0.49
C VAL A 42 0.09 12.23 1.12
N ASN A 43 -0.97 12.96 0.79
CA ASN A 43 -1.33 14.24 1.38
C ASN A 43 -2.30 14.10 2.57
N GLY A 44 -2.93 12.94 2.75
CA GLY A 44 -3.74 12.64 3.92
C GLY A 44 -4.19 11.18 3.97
N GLU A 45 -4.19 10.59 5.16
CA GLU A 45 -4.69 9.24 5.42
C GLU A 45 -6.02 9.29 6.20
N CYS A 46 -6.93 8.37 5.91
CA CYS A 46 -8.10 8.15 6.74
C CYS A 46 -7.67 7.50 8.06
N GLY A 47 -8.29 7.86 9.19
CA GLY A 47 -7.89 7.37 10.52
C GLY A 47 -7.98 5.85 10.73
N CYS A 48 -8.64 5.11 9.82
CA CYS A 48 -8.62 3.64 9.82
C CYS A 48 -7.49 3.02 8.98
N GLY A 49 -6.70 3.84 8.24
CA GLY A 49 -5.57 3.39 7.42
C GLY A 49 -5.93 2.71 6.10
N GLU A 50 -7.22 2.55 5.79
CA GLU A 50 -7.72 1.82 4.61
C GLU A 50 -7.84 2.70 3.36
N SER A 51 -7.60 4.01 3.49
CA SER A 51 -7.77 4.96 2.39
C SER A 51 -6.83 6.15 2.57
N PHE A 52 -6.35 6.67 1.44
CA PHE A 52 -5.44 7.79 1.41
C PHE A 52 -5.73 8.68 0.20
N THR A 53 -5.35 9.95 0.31
CA THR A 53 -5.39 10.92 -0.78
C THR A 53 -3.97 11.26 -1.17
N VAL A 54 -3.68 11.18 -2.46
CA VAL A 54 -2.42 11.65 -3.08
C VAL A 54 -2.64 12.99 -3.75
#